data_AF-C1BT77-F1
#
_entry.id   AF-C1BT77-F1
#
_cell.length_a   1.000
_cell.length_b   1.000
_cell.length_c   1.000
_cell.angle_alpha   90.00
_cell.angle_beta   90.00
_cell.angle_gamma   90.00
#
_symmetry.space_group_name_H-M   'P 1'
#
loop_
_entity.id
_entity.type
_entity.pdbx_description
1 polymer ?
#
loop_
_entity_poly.entity_id
_entity_poly.type
_entity_poly.pdbx_seq_one_letter_code
_entity_poly.pdbx_strand_id
1 'polypeptide(L)'
;MAKIHVCNVLVLDNPADFLSKLEFEITFECLEDLQEDLEWKIIYVGSAESEEYDQVLDTVYVGPVPEGRHKFVFTADPPNPDQIPISDVVGVTVILITCSYRSQEFIRVGYYVNNSYADVPELQEEPPTQPQFEKLKRNILATNPRVTKFKINWDSETNGTSSTSGDQANNENQAPPLNQLPVKDPNLDSPLKSGLINDNSSSFNQPVSMSSMDCD
;
A
#
# COMPACT_ATOMS: atom_id res chain seq x y z
N MET A 1 -6.15 11.51 -18.83
CA MET A 1 -5.37 10.27 -19.12
C MET A 1 -4.08 10.35 -18.31
N ALA A 2 -3.44 9.24 -17.92
CA ALA A 2 -2.14 9.32 -17.25
C ALA A 2 -1.10 9.89 -18.22
N LYS A 3 -0.41 10.98 -17.87
CA LYS A 3 0.60 11.61 -18.74
C LYS A 3 1.97 10.97 -18.61
N ILE A 4 2.20 10.22 -17.53
CA ILE A 4 3.43 9.45 -17.30
C ILE A 4 3.15 7.95 -17.34
N HIS A 5 4.02 7.23 -18.04
CA HIS A 5 4.06 5.78 -18.08
C HIS A 5 5.43 5.27 -17.62
N VAL A 6 5.50 4.60 -16.47
CA VAL A 6 6.75 3.95 -16.03
C VAL A 6 6.95 2.66 -16.83
N CYS A 7 7.99 2.63 -17.66
CA CYS A 7 8.30 1.52 -18.56
C CYS A 7 9.04 0.40 -17.86
N ASN A 8 10.05 0.74 -17.04
CA ASN A 8 10.89 -0.24 -16.37
C ASN A 8 11.49 0.35 -15.08
N VAL A 9 11.69 -0.51 -14.09
CA VAL A 9 12.46 -0.23 -12.88
C VAL A 9 13.41 -1.41 -12.68
N LEU A 10 14.70 -1.17 -12.93
CA LEU A 10 15.73 -2.18 -12.79
C LEU A 10 16.42 -2.00 -11.44
N VAL A 11 16.42 -3.06 -10.63
CA VAL A 11 17.17 -3.11 -9.36
C VAL A 11 18.64 -3.37 -9.70
N LEU A 12 19.52 -2.46 -9.28
CA LEU A 12 20.97 -2.59 -9.42
C LEU A 12 21.57 -3.13 -8.11
N ASP A 13 22.78 -3.68 -8.19
CA ASP A 13 23.54 -4.23 -7.06
C ASP A 13 22.70 -5.12 -6.11
N ASN A 14 22.26 -6.27 -6.60
CA ASN A 14 21.39 -7.18 -5.85
C ASN A 14 21.74 -8.67 -6.11
N PRO A 15 21.87 -9.51 -5.07
CA PRO A 15 21.80 -9.19 -3.63
C PRO A 15 23.01 -8.39 -3.15
N ALA A 16 22.87 -7.66 -2.04
CA ALA A 16 23.92 -6.81 -1.47
C ALA A 16 23.89 -6.80 0.07
N ASP A 17 24.86 -6.12 0.69
CA ASP A 17 24.88 -5.90 2.14
C ASP A 17 23.71 -5.02 2.58
N PHE A 18 23.18 -5.25 3.78
CA PHE A 18 22.05 -4.47 4.29
C PHE A 18 22.36 -2.96 4.34
N LEU A 19 23.59 -2.62 4.74
CA LEU A 19 24.08 -1.25 4.88
C LEU A 19 24.64 -0.68 3.55
N SER A 20 24.53 -1.40 2.44
CA SER A 20 24.86 -0.83 1.13
C SER A 20 23.71 0.05 0.62
N LYS A 21 24.06 0.99 -0.26
CA LYS A 21 23.09 1.86 -0.93
C LYS A 21 22.09 1.05 -1.75
N LEU A 22 20.93 1.63 -1.95
CA LEU A 22 19.90 1.13 -2.86
C LEU A 22 20.02 1.86 -4.18
N GLU A 23 20.00 1.13 -5.28
CA GLU A 23 20.14 1.71 -6.62
C GLU A 23 19.07 1.15 -7.56
N PHE A 24 18.29 2.04 -8.17
CA PHE A 24 17.25 1.70 -9.12
C PHE A 24 17.42 2.49 -10.41
N GLU A 25 17.55 1.82 -11.55
CA GLU A 25 17.46 2.49 -12.85
C GLU A 25 15.98 2.57 -13.27
N ILE A 26 15.44 3.79 -13.28
CA ILE A 26 14.04 4.06 -13.62
C ILE A 26 13.98 4.56 -15.05
N THR A 27 13.16 3.92 -15.87
CA THR A 27 12.82 4.36 -17.23
C THR A 27 11.32 4.66 -17.30
N PHE A 28 10.97 5.87 -17.73
CA PHE A 28 9.57 6.29 -17.90
C PHE A 28 9.39 7.09 -19.18
N GLU A 29 8.16 7.14 -19.66
CA GLU A 29 7.74 7.89 -20.83
C GLU A 29 6.75 8.97 -20.40
N CYS A 30 6.99 10.19 -20.88
CA CYS A 30 6.16 11.36 -20.71
C CYS A 30 5.43 11.62 -22.03
N LEU A 31 4.10 11.59 -22.01
CA LEU A 31 3.27 11.72 -23.21
C LEU A 31 3.03 13.18 -23.63
N GLU A 32 3.18 14.12 -22.70
CA GLU A 32 2.99 15.56 -22.89
C GLU A 32 3.87 16.31 -21.89
N ASP A 33 4.38 17.48 -22.27
CA ASP A 33 5.20 18.32 -21.39
C ASP A 33 4.53 18.59 -20.03
N LEU A 34 5.21 18.21 -18.94
CA LEU A 34 4.81 18.55 -17.58
C LEU A 34 5.44 19.85 -17.13
N GLN A 35 4.60 20.73 -16.58
CA GLN A 35 5.00 22.06 -16.11
C GLN A 35 5.68 22.01 -14.73
N GLU A 36 5.34 21.00 -13.92
CA GLU A 36 5.85 20.84 -12.56
C GLU A 36 6.67 19.55 -12.43
N ASP A 37 7.39 19.45 -11.32
CA ASP A 37 8.29 18.33 -11.08
C ASP A 37 7.51 17.08 -10.67
N LEU A 38 8.03 15.93 -11.11
CA LEU A 38 7.70 14.65 -10.53
C LEU A 38 8.46 14.47 -9.23
N GLU A 39 7.77 14.12 -8.16
CA GLU A 39 8.37 13.76 -6.88
C GLU A 39 8.50 12.24 -6.79
N TRP A 40 9.73 11.74 -6.78
CA TRP A 40 10.05 10.33 -6.60
C TRP A 40 10.55 10.07 -5.19
N LYS A 41 10.06 9.02 -4.53
CA LYS A 41 10.55 8.60 -3.21
C LYS A 41 10.89 7.12 -3.19
N ILE A 42 11.97 6.79 -2.48
CA ILE A 42 12.26 5.43 -2.04
C ILE A 42 11.86 5.33 -0.58
N ILE A 43 10.99 4.38 -0.25
CA ILE A 43 10.47 4.16 1.09
C ILE A 43 10.78 2.73 1.50
N TYR A 44 11.37 2.55 2.67
CA TYR A 44 11.60 1.25 3.28
C TYR A 44 10.53 1.00 4.34
N VAL A 45 9.84 -0.14 4.26
CA VAL A 45 8.84 -0.52 5.26
C VAL A 45 9.58 -1.12 6.46
N GLY A 46 9.57 -0.42 7.59
CA GLY A 46 10.29 -0.87 8.79
C GLY A 46 9.57 -1.99 9.53
N SER A 47 8.25 -2.05 9.45
CA SER A 47 7.43 -3.12 10.04
C SER A 47 6.18 -3.36 9.19
N ALA A 48 5.77 -4.62 9.06
CA ALA A 48 4.52 -4.94 8.36
C ALA A 48 3.27 -4.54 9.17
N GLU A 49 3.42 -4.30 10.47
CA GLU A 49 2.30 -4.01 11.39
C GLU A 49 1.98 -2.53 11.51
N SER A 50 2.93 -1.65 11.18
CA SER A 50 2.79 -0.21 11.40
C SER A 50 3.61 0.62 10.43
N GLU A 51 2.94 1.55 9.74
CA GLU A 51 3.56 2.53 8.84
C GLU A 51 4.41 3.58 9.59
N GLU A 52 4.38 3.61 10.93
CA GLU A 52 5.18 4.56 11.73
C GLU A 52 6.69 4.28 11.64
N TYR A 53 7.06 3.06 11.26
CA TYR A 53 8.45 2.64 11.04
C TYR A 53 8.87 2.79 9.58
N ASP A 54 7.99 3.29 8.70
CA ASP A 54 8.34 3.53 7.30
C ASP A 54 9.35 4.67 7.21
N GLN A 55 10.46 4.40 6.53
CA GLN A 55 11.54 5.34 6.36
C GLN A 55 11.59 5.80 4.91
N VAL A 56 11.39 7.10 4.69
CA VAL A 56 11.69 7.73 3.39
C VAL A 56 13.20 7.85 3.28
N LEU A 57 13.82 7.02 2.44
CA LEU A 57 15.27 6.94 2.30
C LEU A 57 15.83 8.08 1.47
N ASP A 58 15.11 8.46 0.41
CA ASP A 58 15.45 9.62 -0.40
C ASP A 58 14.22 10.16 -1.15
N THR A 59 14.27 11.44 -1.51
CA THR A 59 13.26 12.14 -2.32
C THR A 59 13.95 12.94 -3.42
N VAL A 60 13.61 12.66 -4.68
CA VAL A 60 14.16 13.36 -5.84
C VAL A 60 13.05 14.01 -6.65
N TYR A 61 13.29 15.26 -7.05
CA TYR A 61 12.43 16.01 -7.94
C TYR A 61 12.98 15.98 -9.36
N VAL A 62 12.14 15.61 -10.32
CA VAL A 62 12.49 15.55 -11.74
C VAL A 62 11.55 16.47 -12.50
N GLY A 63 12.05 17.63 -12.93
CA GLY A 63 11.33 18.52 -13.83
C GLY A 63 12.09 19.79 -14.20
N PRO A 64 11.54 20.60 -15.13
CA PRO A 64 10.34 20.31 -15.93
C PRO A 64 10.57 19.10 -16.87
N VAL A 65 9.53 18.28 -17.09
CA VAL A 65 9.64 17.00 -17.82
C VAL A 65 9.09 17.16 -19.23
N PRO A 66 9.94 17.21 -20.27
CA PRO A 66 9.46 17.28 -21.65
C PRO A 66 8.88 15.94 -22.12
N GLU A 67 8.06 15.98 -23.16
CA GLU A 67 7.57 14.79 -23.86
C GLU A 67 8.74 13.89 -24.31
N GLY A 68 8.55 12.58 -24.16
CA GLY A 68 9.51 11.57 -24.59
C GLY A 68 9.90 10.60 -23.49
N ARG A 69 10.94 9.80 -23.78
CA ARG A 69 11.42 8.74 -22.89
C ARG A 69 12.62 9.19 -22.09
N HIS A 70 12.53 9.02 -20.78
CA HIS A 70 13.51 9.44 -19.79
C HIS A 70 14.05 8.26 -19.02
N LYS A 71 15.31 8.37 -18.60
CA LYS A 71 15.98 7.37 -17.79
C LYS A 71 16.94 8.01 -16.81
N PHE A 72 16.92 7.58 -15.57
CA PHE A 72 17.86 8.01 -14.54
C PHE A 72 18.12 6.90 -13.52
N VAL A 73 19.23 7.02 -12.79
CA VAL A 73 19.53 6.15 -11.64
C VAL A 73 19.11 6.88 -10.38
N PHE A 74 18.27 6.24 -9.59
CA PHE A 74 17.81 6.71 -8.30
C PHE A 74 18.54 5.94 -7.20
N THR A 75 19.45 6.61 -6.51
CA THR A 75 20.29 6.04 -5.45
C THR A 75 19.86 6.59 -4.09
N ALA A 76 19.70 5.72 -3.08
CA ALA A 76 19.42 6.13 -1.70
C ALA A 76 20.36 5.43 -0.71
N ASP A 77 20.59 6.06 0.44
CA ASP A 77 21.28 5.43 1.56
C ASP A 77 20.39 4.32 2.19
N PRO A 78 20.98 3.32 2.87
CA PRO A 78 20.20 2.26 3.52
C PRO A 78 19.27 2.82 4.62
N PRO A 79 18.23 2.07 5.03
CA PRO A 79 17.41 2.45 6.17
C PRO A 79 18.24 2.53 7.45
N ASN A 80 17.83 3.40 8.37
CA ASN A 80 18.41 3.51 9.70
C ASN A 80 18.04 2.26 10.54
N PRO A 81 19.02 1.45 10.96
CA PRO A 81 18.81 0.26 11.79
C PRO A 81 18.06 0.54 13.10
N ASP A 82 18.30 1.69 13.73
CA ASP A 82 17.74 2.01 15.05
C ASP A 82 16.23 2.29 15.02
N GLN A 83 15.67 2.51 13.82
CA GLN A 83 14.25 2.77 13.62
C GLN A 83 13.48 1.54 13.12
N ILE A 84 14.12 0.37 13.10
CA ILE A 84 13.49 -0.89 12.69
C ILE A 84 13.26 -1.74 13.94
N PRO A 85 12.03 -2.22 14.20
CA PRO A 85 11.78 -3.16 15.29
C PRO A 85 12.64 -4.41 15.13
N ILE A 86 13.26 -4.86 16.22
CA ILE A 86 14.20 -6.01 16.22
C ILE A 86 13.57 -7.27 15.59
N SER A 87 12.28 -7.48 15.82
CA SER A 87 11.51 -8.61 15.26
C SER A 87 11.38 -8.57 13.74
N ASP A 88 11.47 -7.40 13.12
CA ASP A 88 11.25 -7.17 11.68
C ASP A 88 12.55 -7.00 10.89
N VAL A 89 13.70 -6.98 11.58
CA VAL A 89 15.01 -6.82 10.91
C VAL A 89 15.34 -8.01 10.00
N VAL A 90 15.11 -9.23 10.48
CA VAL A 90 15.39 -10.47 9.73
C VAL A 90 14.09 -11.05 9.18
N GLY A 91 14.09 -11.38 7.89
CA GLY A 91 12.92 -11.89 7.20
C GLY A 91 12.49 -11.00 6.04
N VAL A 92 11.20 -11.05 5.72
CA VAL A 92 10.66 -10.39 4.54
C VAL A 92 10.04 -9.05 4.90
N THR A 93 10.46 -8.01 4.19
CA THR A 93 9.85 -6.68 4.21
C THR A 93 9.65 -6.15 2.77
N VAL A 94 9.34 -4.86 2.61
CA VAL A 94 9.02 -4.22 1.34
C VAL A 94 9.80 -2.91 1.16
N ILE A 95 10.27 -2.66 -0.06
CA ILE A 95 10.69 -1.34 -0.52
C ILE A 95 9.65 -0.83 -1.52
N LEU A 96 9.24 0.43 -1.37
CA LEU A 96 8.31 1.12 -2.24
C LEU A 96 9.02 2.24 -2.98
N ILE A 97 8.85 2.29 -4.30
CA ILE A 97 9.19 3.44 -5.14
C ILE A 97 7.88 4.11 -5.52
N THR A 98 7.68 5.32 -5.03
CA THR A 98 6.47 6.12 -5.35
C THR A 98 6.83 7.24 -6.29
N CYS A 99 5.89 7.60 -7.16
CA CYS A 99 5.98 8.82 -7.94
C CYS A 99 4.67 9.60 -7.81
N SER A 100 4.82 10.88 -7.49
CA SER A 100 3.75 11.83 -7.34
C SER A 100 3.91 12.99 -8.30
N TYR A 101 2.80 13.54 -8.74
CA TYR A 101 2.75 14.81 -9.47
C TYR A 101 1.78 15.72 -8.72
N ARG A 102 2.18 16.94 -8.38
CA ARG A 102 1.36 17.87 -7.57
C ARG A 102 0.86 17.26 -6.26
N SER A 103 1.77 16.58 -5.55
CA SER A 103 1.47 15.88 -4.29
C SER A 103 0.39 14.79 -4.39
N GLN A 104 0.02 14.37 -5.59
CA GLN A 104 -0.88 13.25 -5.83
C GLN A 104 -0.06 12.07 -6.36
N GLU A 105 0.04 11.02 -5.54
CA GLU A 105 0.69 9.76 -5.95
C GLU A 105 -0.12 9.12 -7.07
N PHE A 106 0.52 8.80 -8.19
CA PHE A 106 -0.13 8.12 -9.32
C PHE A 106 0.43 6.73 -9.59
N ILE A 107 1.61 6.41 -9.07
CA ILE A 107 2.19 5.07 -9.19
C ILE A 107 3.04 4.71 -7.98
N ARG A 108 2.94 3.44 -7.60
CA ARG A 108 3.73 2.78 -6.56
C ARG A 108 4.26 1.46 -7.08
N VAL A 109 5.57 1.26 -7.01
CA VAL A 109 6.24 0.02 -7.36
C VAL A 109 6.84 -0.57 -6.09
N GLY A 110 6.29 -1.69 -5.63
CA GLY A 110 6.74 -2.39 -4.44
C GLY A 110 7.59 -3.61 -4.78
N TYR A 111 8.68 -3.80 -4.06
CA TYR A 111 9.51 -5.00 -4.11
C TYR A 111 9.54 -5.67 -2.75
N TYR A 112 9.36 -6.99 -2.74
CA TYR A 112 9.69 -7.77 -1.54
C TYR A 112 11.21 -7.80 -1.37
N VAL A 113 11.63 -7.66 -0.12
CA VAL A 113 13.02 -7.68 0.30
C VAL A 113 13.17 -8.75 1.37
N ASN A 114 14.11 -9.65 1.19
CA ASN A 114 14.46 -10.64 2.20
C ASN A 114 15.82 -10.27 2.82
N ASN A 115 15.81 -10.01 4.13
CA ASN A 115 17.02 -9.77 4.91
C ASN A 115 17.40 -11.07 5.64
N SER A 116 18.60 -11.58 5.40
CA SER A 116 19.07 -12.81 6.05
C SER A 116 20.58 -12.83 6.28
N TYR A 117 21.02 -13.67 7.21
CA TYR A 117 22.44 -13.96 7.44
C TYR A 117 22.96 -14.99 6.42
N ALA A 118 22.86 -14.66 5.13
CA ALA A 118 23.13 -15.62 4.04
C ALA A 118 24.55 -16.22 4.06
N ASP A 119 25.54 -15.48 4.59
CA ASP A 119 26.95 -15.90 4.61
C ASP A 119 27.36 -16.60 5.92
N VAL A 120 26.49 -16.66 6.93
CA VAL A 120 26.81 -17.23 8.25
C VAL A 120 25.69 -18.19 8.70
N PRO A 121 25.78 -19.47 8.31
CA PRO A 121 24.74 -20.47 8.59
C PRO A 121 24.36 -20.59 10.07
N GLU A 122 25.33 -20.43 10.97
CA GLU A 122 25.11 -20.52 12.42
C GLU A 122 24.12 -19.45 12.90
N LEU A 123 24.18 -18.24 12.35
CA LEU A 123 23.27 -17.14 12.68
C LEU A 123 21.88 -17.30 12.03
N GLN A 124 21.76 -18.20 11.05
CA GLN A 124 20.49 -18.51 10.42
C GLN A 124 19.72 -19.58 11.22
N GLU A 125 20.41 -20.56 11.79
CA GLU A 125 19.82 -21.57 12.68
C GLU A 125 19.52 -21.01 14.07
N GLU A 126 20.44 -20.23 14.64
CA GLU A 126 20.29 -19.58 15.93
C GLU A 126 20.49 -18.05 15.80
N PRO A 127 19.43 -17.29 15.46
CA PRO A 127 19.55 -15.85 15.29
C PRO A 127 19.89 -15.18 16.63
N PRO A 128 20.82 -14.20 16.62
CA PRO A 128 21.21 -13.49 17.82
C PRO A 128 20.04 -12.63 18.33
N THR A 129 19.97 -12.43 19.65
CA THR A 129 18.94 -11.57 20.26
C THR A 129 19.01 -10.12 19.79
N GLN A 130 20.23 -9.63 19.49
CA GLN A 130 20.45 -8.35 18.85
C GLN A 130 20.91 -8.57 17.40
N PRO A 131 20.22 -7.99 16.41
CA PRO A 131 20.60 -8.12 15.01
C PRO A 131 21.99 -7.55 14.72
N GLN A 132 22.77 -8.28 13.92
CA GLN A 132 24.12 -7.88 13.50
C GLN A 132 24.06 -7.37 12.05
N PHE A 133 23.71 -6.09 11.87
CA PHE A 133 23.45 -5.49 10.55
C PHE A 133 24.63 -5.60 9.56
N GLU A 134 25.87 -5.60 10.04
CA GLU A 134 27.07 -5.79 9.20
C GLU A 134 27.14 -7.16 8.52
N LYS A 135 26.40 -8.15 9.03
CA LYS A 135 26.36 -9.52 8.50
C LYS A 135 25.06 -9.84 7.75
N LEU A 136 24.14 -8.88 7.71
CA LEU A 136 22.88 -9.06 6.98
C LEU A 136 23.08 -8.79 5.50
N LYS A 137 22.59 -9.72 4.70
CA LYS A 137 22.41 -9.56 3.26
C LYS A 137 20.96 -9.21 2.98
N ARG A 138 20.78 -8.25 2.08
CA ARG A 138 19.51 -7.81 1.53
C ARG A 138 19.35 -8.38 0.13
N ASN A 139 18.27 -9.12 -0.10
CA ASN A 139 17.91 -9.62 -1.42
C ASN A 139 16.53 -9.09 -1.83
N ILE A 140 16.50 -8.23 -2.84
CA ILE A 140 15.31 -7.66 -3.43
C ILE A 140 14.78 -8.61 -4.51
N LEU A 141 13.51 -9.02 -4.41
CA LEU A 141 12.85 -9.87 -5.40
C LEU A 141 12.49 -9.04 -6.65
N ALA A 142 13.50 -8.71 -7.45
CA ALA A 142 13.39 -7.84 -8.62
C ALA A 142 12.48 -8.40 -9.74
N THR A 143 12.26 -9.72 -9.76
CA THR A 143 11.51 -10.41 -10.82
C THR A 143 9.99 -10.30 -10.68
N ASN A 144 9.48 -9.93 -9.50
CA ASN A 144 8.05 -9.88 -9.23
C ASN A 144 7.62 -8.58 -8.53
N PRO A 145 7.80 -7.42 -9.19
CA PRO A 145 7.37 -6.14 -8.65
C PRO A 145 5.84 -6.07 -8.54
N ARG A 146 5.35 -5.39 -7.50
CA ARG A 146 3.94 -5.08 -7.32
C ARG A 146 3.69 -3.64 -7.74
N VAL A 147 3.00 -3.46 -8.86
CA VAL A 147 2.70 -2.14 -9.41
C VAL A 147 1.26 -1.76 -9.09
N THR A 148 1.08 -0.68 -8.35
CA THR A 148 -0.23 -0.06 -8.09
C THR A 148 -0.29 1.29 -8.77
N LYS A 149 -1.41 1.59 -9.44
CA LYS A 149 -1.63 2.85 -10.17
C LYS A 149 -2.86 3.55 -9.62
N PHE A 150 -2.74 4.85 -9.43
CA PHE A 150 -3.82 5.71 -8.94
C PHE A 150 -4.18 6.73 -10.02
N LYS A 151 -5.46 7.12 -10.06
CA LYS A 151 -5.91 8.20 -10.93
C LYS A 151 -5.70 9.52 -10.20
N ILE A 152 -5.06 10.47 -10.87
CA ILE A 152 -4.79 11.81 -10.35
C ILE A 152 -5.27 12.88 -11.33
N ASN A 153 -5.36 14.12 -10.86
CA ASN A 153 -5.55 15.27 -11.72
C ASN A 153 -4.20 15.78 -12.27
N TRP A 154 -4.05 15.74 -13.60
CA TRP A 154 -2.81 16.14 -14.30
C TRP A 154 -2.81 17.60 -14.76
N ASP A 155 -3.99 18.17 -14.97
CA ASP A 155 -4.14 19.54 -15.42
C ASP A 155 -4.39 20.43 -14.20
N SER A 156 -3.88 21.67 -14.24
CA SER A 156 -4.19 22.61 -13.17
C SER A 156 -5.68 22.84 -13.26
N GLU A 157 -6.41 22.87 -12.14
CA GLU A 157 -7.79 23.34 -12.17
C GLU A 157 -7.77 24.74 -12.78
N THR A 158 -8.11 24.84 -14.07
CA THR A 158 -8.40 26.11 -14.69
C THR A 158 -9.66 26.56 -13.97
N ASN A 159 -9.50 27.46 -13.00
CA ASN A 159 -10.61 28.21 -12.41
C ASN A 159 -11.24 29.04 -13.53
N GLY A 160 -12.10 28.37 -14.32
CA GLY A 160 -12.87 28.89 -15.42
C GLY A 160 -14.33 28.74 -15.07
N THR A 161 -14.85 29.75 -14.37
CA THR A 161 -16.28 30.03 -14.20
C THR A 161 -17.02 29.78 -15.51
N SER A 162 -17.88 28.76 -15.55
CA SER A 162 -18.94 28.63 -16.56
C SER A 162 -20.27 28.33 -15.89
N SER A 163 -20.72 29.32 -15.11
CA SER A 163 -22.14 29.53 -14.81
C SER A 163 -22.77 30.40 -15.91
N THR A 164 -23.47 29.78 -16.87
CA THR A 164 -24.51 30.41 -17.72
C THR A 164 -25.45 29.29 -18.22
N SER A 165 -26.58 29.00 -17.59
CA SER A 165 -27.94 29.60 -17.70
C SER A 165 -28.84 29.03 -18.81
N GLY A 166 -30.03 28.58 -18.39
CA GLY A 166 -31.29 28.42 -19.17
C GLY A 166 -31.97 27.05 -18.97
N ASP A 167 -33.22 26.87 -18.51
CA ASP A 167 -34.29 27.78 -18.10
C ASP A 167 -35.38 27.01 -17.26
N GLN A 168 -35.85 27.68 -16.20
CA GLN A 168 -37.21 27.81 -15.60
C GLN A 168 -38.23 26.64 -15.49
N ALA A 169 -38.78 26.43 -14.27
CA ALA A 169 -40.14 26.90 -13.89
C ALA A 169 -40.55 26.58 -12.42
N ASN A 170 -40.86 27.65 -11.66
CA ASN A 170 -41.78 27.86 -10.52
C ASN A 170 -42.37 26.67 -9.72
N ASN A 171 -42.35 26.74 -8.38
CA ASN A 171 -43.44 27.41 -7.63
C ASN A 171 -43.13 27.64 -6.14
N GLU A 172 -43.76 28.67 -5.60
CA GLU A 172 -43.66 29.26 -4.27
C GLU A 172 -44.18 28.35 -3.15
N ASN A 173 -43.59 28.42 -1.94
CA ASN A 173 -44.36 28.75 -0.72
C ASN A 173 -43.49 29.04 0.51
N GLN A 174 -43.99 30.01 1.26
CA GLN A 174 -43.39 30.79 2.34
C GLN A 174 -43.13 29.98 3.64
N ALA A 175 -42.08 30.33 4.37
CA ALA A 175 -41.97 30.16 5.83
C ALA A 175 -42.67 31.34 6.53
N PRO A 176 -43.21 31.21 7.77
CA PRO A 176 -42.39 31.49 8.99
C PRO A 176 -42.91 30.75 10.27
N PRO A 177 -42.58 31.15 11.53
CA PRO A 177 -41.29 31.07 12.24
C PRO A 177 -41.35 30.27 13.60
N LEU A 178 -40.26 30.38 14.37
CA LEU A 178 -39.81 29.75 15.64
C LEU A 178 -40.78 29.53 16.84
N ASN A 179 -40.34 28.56 17.67
CA ASN A 179 -40.43 28.41 19.14
C ASN A 179 -41.67 27.76 19.80
N GLN A 180 -41.48 26.56 20.40
CA GLN A 180 -41.49 26.32 21.87
C GLN A 180 -41.48 24.81 22.20
N LEU A 181 -40.54 24.38 23.06
CA LEU A 181 -40.62 23.14 23.83
C LEU A 181 -41.71 23.27 24.92
N PRO A 182 -42.39 22.18 25.30
CA PRO A 182 -42.10 21.67 26.64
C PRO A 182 -42.18 20.14 26.84
N VAL A 183 -41.21 19.64 27.61
CA VAL A 183 -41.31 18.75 28.79
C VAL A 183 -41.86 17.30 28.66
N LYS A 184 -40.92 16.36 28.92
CA LYS A 184 -41.00 15.10 29.70
C LYS A 184 -42.38 14.49 30.02
N ASP A 185 -42.51 13.18 29.82
CA ASP A 185 -42.35 12.27 30.97
C ASP A 185 -42.01 10.81 30.59
N PRO A 186 -41.38 10.05 31.51
CA PRO A 186 -40.79 8.74 31.28
C PRO A 186 -41.64 7.60 31.86
N ASN A 187 -41.78 6.51 31.11
CA ASN A 187 -41.97 5.11 31.52
C ASN A 187 -42.81 4.37 30.47
N LEU A 188 -42.20 3.43 29.76
CA LEU A 188 -42.79 2.11 29.71
C LEU A 188 -41.73 1.05 29.44
N ASP A 189 -41.76 0.08 30.33
CA ASP A 189 -41.03 -1.17 30.38
C ASP A 189 -41.18 -2.06 29.12
N SER A 190 -40.09 -2.79 28.85
CA SER A 190 -40.07 -4.23 28.51
C SER A 190 -40.25 -4.70 27.05
N PRO A 191 -39.69 -5.90 26.72
CA PRO A 191 -39.08 -6.19 25.43
C PRO A 191 -39.91 -7.13 24.54
N LEU A 192 -39.85 -6.91 23.22
CA LEU A 192 -40.40 -7.83 22.23
C LEU A 192 -39.31 -8.82 21.76
N LYS A 193 -39.42 -10.05 22.26
CA LYS A 193 -38.88 -11.27 21.63
C LYS A 193 -40.02 -12.00 20.92
N SER A 194 -39.88 -12.21 19.62
CA SER A 194 -40.41 -13.33 18.83
C SER A 194 -39.85 -13.15 17.41
N GLY A 195 -39.20 -14.09 16.74
CA GLY A 195 -39.11 -15.53 16.91
C GLY A 195 -39.18 -16.12 15.50
N LEU A 196 -38.07 -16.61 14.96
CA LEU A 196 -38.04 -17.59 13.87
C LEU A 196 -36.81 -18.48 14.07
N ILE A 197 -37.11 -19.67 14.59
CA ILE A 197 -36.27 -20.87 14.57
C ILE A 197 -36.47 -21.52 13.21
N ASN A 198 -35.40 -22.04 12.61
CA ASN A 198 -35.54 -23.10 11.61
C ASN A 198 -34.47 -24.15 11.89
N ASP A 199 -34.90 -25.22 12.58
CA ASP A 199 -34.21 -26.49 12.68
C ASP A 199 -34.54 -27.33 11.45
N ASN A 200 -33.54 -27.98 10.87
CA ASN A 200 -33.79 -29.22 10.15
C ASN A 200 -32.62 -30.18 10.34
N SER A 201 -32.74 -31.02 11.38
CA SER A 201 -31.97 -32.24 11.55
C SER A 201 -32.87 -33.43 11.22
N SER A 202 -32.42 -34.32 10.36
CA SER A 202 -32.93 -35.70 10.29
C SER A 202 -31.75 -36.67 10.22
N SER A 203 -31.40 -37.22 11.38
CA SER A 203 -30.55 -38.39 11.58
C SER A 203 -31.43 -39.65 11.52
N PHE A 204 -30.86 -40.78 11.09
CA PHE A 204 -31.18 -42.21 11.39
C PHE A 204 -30.74 -43.03 10.15
N ASN A 205 -30.02 -44.16 10.18
CA ASN A 205 -29.56 -45.07 11.22
C ASN A 205 -28.48 -45.97 10.56
N GLN A 206 -27.45 -46.44 11.29
CA GLN A 206 -26.65 -47.62 10.89
C GLN A 206 -27.41 -48.93 11.24
N PRO A 207 -26.94 -50.13 10.80
CA PRO A 207 -25.97 -50.87 11.62
C PRO A 207 -24.91 -51.73 10.88
N VAL A 208 -23.78 -51.85 11.59
CA VAL A 208 -22.68 -52.84 11.71
C VAL A 208 -22.83 -54.27 11.14
N SER A 209 -21.73 -54.84 10.58
CA SER A 209 -21.21 -56.23 10.76
C SER A 209 -20.03 -56.54 9.79
N MET A 210 -18.78 -56.75 10.27
CA MET A 210 -17.99 -58.02 10.26
C MET A 210 -17.94 -58.77 8.91
N SER A 211 -16.82 -59.28 8.36
CA SER A 211 -15.59 -59.89 8.91
C SER A 211 -14.57 -60.24 7.79
N SER A 212 -13.32 -60.56 8.18
CA SER A 212 -12.37 -61.56 7.61
C SER A 212 -11.90 -61.45 6.14
N MET A 213 -10.58 -61.30 5.86
CA MET A 213 -9.54 -62.35 5.74
C MET A 213 -9.55 -63.11 4.39
N ASP A 214 -8.39 -63.08 3.70
CA ASP A 214 -7.77 -64.06 2.77
C ASP A 214 -6.95 -63.27 1.71
N CYS A 215 -5.62 -63.25 1.75
CA CYS A 215 -4.66 -64.27 1.27
C CYS A 215 -4.76 -64.56 -0.24
N ASP A 216 -3.95 -63.87 -1.06
CA ASP A 216 -2.83 -64.42 -1.85
C ASP A 216 -2.06 -63.29 -2.56
#